data_AF-A0AAA9TA02-F1
#
_entry.id   AF-A0AAA9TA02-F1
#
_cell.length_a   1.000
_cell.length_b   1.000
_cell.length_c   1.000
_cell.angle_alpha   90.00
_cell.angle_beta   90.00
_cell.angle_gamma   90.00
#
_symmetry.space_group_name_H-M   'P 1'
#
loop_
_entity.id
_entity.type
_entity.pdbx_description
1 polymer ?
#
loop_
_entity_poly.entity_id
_entity_poly.type
_entity_poly.pdbx_seq_one_letter_code
_entity_poly.pdbx_strand_id
1 'polypeptide(L)'
;ADDIPVWDQEFLKVDQGTLFELILAANYLDIKGLLDVTCKTVAIMIKGKTPEEIRKTFNIKNDFTEEEEAQVRKENQWCEEK
;
A
#
# COMPACT_ATOMS: atom_id res chain seq x y z
N ALA A 1 -6.84 -15.79 2.28
CA ALA A 1 -7.71 -15.38 1.16
C ALA A 1 -7.26 -14.00 0.73
N ASP A 2 -6.08 -13.96 0.10
CA ASP A 2 -5.48 -12.74 -0.47
C ASP A 2 -5.81 -12.64 -1.98
N ASP A 3 -6.68 -13.54 -2.47
CA ASP A 3 -6.98 -13.63 -3.89
C ASP A 3 -8.00 -12.57 -4.29
N ILE A 4 -7.48 -11.58 -5.01
CA ILE A 4 -8.26 -10.69 -5.85
C ILE A 4 -8.67 -11.50 -7.10
N PRO A 5 -9.95 -11.52 -7.50
CA PRO A 5 -10.38 -12.19 -8.72
C PRO A 5 -9.56 -11.75 -9.95
N VAL A 6 -9.32 -12.67 -10.89
CA VAL A 6 -8.49 -12.39 -12.09
C VAL A 6 -9.01 -11.17 -12.87
N TRP A 7 -10.33 -11.02 -12.96
CA TRP A 7 -10.93 -9.86 -13.62
C TRP A 7 -10.59 -8.55 -12.90
N ASP A 8 -10.67 -8.53 -11.56
CA ASP A 8 -10.33 -7.35 -10.75
C ASP A 8 -8.83 -7.01 -10.83
N GLN A 9 -7.96 -8.01 -10.93
CA GLN A 9 -6.52 -7.79 -11.13
C GLN A 9 -6.24 -7.07 -12.45
N GLU A 10 -6.90 -7.49 -13.54
CA GLU A 10 -6.74 -6.85 -14.84
C GLU A 10 -7.42 -5.47 -14.87
N PHE A 11 -8.60 -5.34 -14.25
CA PHE A 11 -9.32 -4.06 -14.15
C PHE A 11 -8.51 -3.01 -13.38
N LEU A 12 -7.84 -3.41 -12.30
CA LEU A 12 -7.05 -2.51 -11.46
C LEU A 12 -5.60 -2.32 -11.96
N LYS A 13 -5.27 -2.83 -13.14
CA LYS A 13 -3.98 -2.61 -13.81
C LYS A 13 -3.92 -1.22 -14.46
N VAL A 14 -4.08 -0.20 -13.62
CA VAL A 14 -4.06 1.22 -13.97
C VAL A 14 -2.88 1.90 -13.28
N ASP A 15 -2.62 3.16 -13.62
CA ASP A 15 -1.63 3.95 -12.90
C ASP A 15 -2.10 4.26 -11.46
N GLN A 16 -1.15 4.61 -10.59
CA GLN A 16 -1.45 4.85 -9.17
C GLN A 16 -2.46 5.99 -8.96
N GLY A 17 -2.41 7.05 -9.78
CA GLY A 17 -3.34 8.17 -9.67
C GLY A 17 -4.77 7.70 -9.90
N THR A 18 -4.99 6.97 -10.98
CA THR A 18 -6.29 6.35 -11.26
C THR A 18 -6.74 5.39 -10.16
N LEU A 19 -5.82 4.57 -9.62
CA LEU A 19 -6.14 3.65 -8.52
C LEU A 19 -6.61 4.41 -7.26
N PHE A 20 -5.95 5.52 -6.90
CA PHE A 20 -6.35 6.34 -5.75
C PHE A 20 -7.71 7.02 -5.98
N GLU A 21 -7.96 7.54 -7.18
CA GLU A 21 -9.27 8.11 -7.52
C GLU A 21 -10.38 7.06 -7.46
N LEU A 22 -10.10 5.81 -7.87
CA LEU A 22 -11.06 4.71 -7.72
C LEU A 22 -11.35 4.40 -6.25
N ILE A 23 -10.36 4.44 -5.36
CA ILE A 23 -10.57 4.29 -3.90
C ILE A 23 -11.48 5.41 -3.38
N LEU A 24 -11.19 6.66 -3.74
CA LEU A 24 -11.97 7.82 -3.29
C LEU A 24 -13.41 7.76 -3.83
N ALA A 25 -13.58 7.45 -5.11
CA ALA A 25 -14.89 7.30 -5.75
C ALA A 25 -15.69 6.13 -5.14
N ALA A 26 -15.05 4.99 -4.90
CA ALA A 26 -15.69 3.84 -4.27
C ALA A 26 -16.18 4.16 -2.86
N ASN A 27 -15.38 4.88 -2.07
CA ASN A 27 -15.77 5.35 -0.75
C ASN A 27 -16.92 6.37 -0.81
N TYR A 28 -16.83 7.34 -1.72
CA TYR A 28 -17.87 8.38 -1.88
C TYR A 28 -19.23 7.78 -2.31
N LEU A 29 -19.21 6.79 -3.20
CA LEU A 29 -20.41 6.12 -3.71
C LEU A 29 -20.87 4.95 -2.84
N ASP A 30 -20.20 4.68 -1.72
CA ASP A 30 -20.45 3.54 -0.81
C ASP A 30 -20.45 2.16 -1.52
N ILE A 31 -19.52 1.96 -2.46
CA ILE A 31 -19.34 0.70 -3.18
C ILE A 31 -18.29 -0.15 -2.46
N LYS A 32 -18.69 -0.81 -1.37
CA LYS A 32 -17.80 -1.61 -0.52
C LYS A 32 -16.95 -2.61 -1.29
N GLY A 33 -17.51 -3.32 -2.27
CA GLY A 33 -16.77 -4.32 -3.05
C GLY A 33 -15.58 -3.71 -3.82
N LEU A 34 -15.79 -2.55 -4.45
CA LEU A 34 -14.74 -1.83 -5.17
C LEU A 34 -13.69 -1.26 -4.21
N LEU A 35 -14.13 -0.73 -3.06
CA LEU A 35 -13.24 -0.24 -2.01
C LEU A 35 -12.34 -1.37 -1.48
N ASP A 36 -12.92 -2.55 -1.22
CA ASP A 36 -12.19 -3.70 -0.71
C ASP A 36 -11.12 -4.19 -1.71
N VAL A 37 -11.45 -4.33 -3.00
CA VAL A 37 -10.48 -4.81 -3.99
C VAL A 37 -9.39 -3.78 -4.29
N THR A 38 -9.72 -2.50 -4.34
CA THR A 38 -8.73 -1.43 -4.56
C THR A 38 -7.77 -1.30 -3.37
N CYS A 39 -8.28 -1.34 -2.14
CA CYS A 39 -7.45 -1.38 -0.92
C CYS A 39 -6.56 -2.62 -0.84
N LYS A 40 -7.08 -3.80 -1.24
CA LYS A 40 -6.28 -5.04 -1.31
C LYS A 40 -5.14 -4.91 -2.32
N THR A 41 -5.38 -4.32 -3.49
CA THR A 41 -4.34 -4.09 -4.50
C THR A 41 -3.23 -3.22 -3.94
N VAL A 42 -3.56 -2.12 -3.24
CA VAL A 42 -2.56 -1.27 -2.56
C VAL A 42 -1.79 -2.05 -1.49
N ALA A 43 -2.47 -2.87 -0.69
CA ALA A 43 -1.82 -3.71 0.32
C ALA A 43 -0.83 -4.71 -0.30
N ILE A 44 -1.17 -5.33 -1.44
CA ILE A 44 -0.28 -6.22 -2.20
C ILE A 44 0.95 -5.46 -2.69
N MET A 45 0.81 -4.20 -3.13
CA MET A 45 1.94 -3.37 -3.56
C MET A 45 2.92 -3.02 -2.44
N ILE A 46 2.49 -3.10 -1.17
CA ILE A 46 3.30 -2.82 0.03
C ILE A 46 3.92 -4.11 0.60
N LYS A 47 3.18 -5.21 0.53
CA LYS A 47 3.58 -6.49 1.12
C LYS A 47 4.95 -6.95 0.60
N GLY A 48 5.88 -7.18 1.52
CA GLY A 48 7.22 -7.69 1.22
C GLY A 48 8.22 -6.67 0.71
N LYS A 49 7.86 -5.38 0.63
CA LYS A 49 8.79 -4.29 0.28
C LYS A 49 9.44 -3.68 1.52
N THR A 50 10.65 -3.17 1.37
CA THR A 50 11.30 -2.39 2.44
C THR A 50 10.65 -1.01 2.58
N PRO A 51 10.83 -0.31 3.73
CA PRO A 51 10.37 1.06 3.89
C PRO A 51 10.84 2.00 2.77
N GLU A 52 12.08 1.86 2.31
CA GLU A 52 12.67 2.66 1.22
C GLU A 52 12.00 2.36 -0.13
N GLU A 53 11.69 1.10 -0.42
CA GLU A 53 10.99 0.71 -1.64
C GLU A 53 9.54 1.18 -1.65
N ILE A 54 8.86 1.13 -0.50
CA ILE A 54 7.51 1.69 -0.32
C ILE A 54 7.55 3.20 -0.56
N ARG A 55 8.47 3.91 0.10
CA ARG A 55 8.66 5.36 -0.07
C ARG A 55 8.88 5.73 -1.53
N LYS A 56 9.76 5.00 -2.25
CA LYS A 56 9.98 5.21 -3.69
C LYS A 56 8.74 4.93 -4.53
N THR A 57 8.05 3.82 -4.26
CA THR A 57 6.86 3.40 -5.02
C THR A 57 5.77 4.46 -4.96
N PHE A 58 5.52 5.03 -3.78
CA PHE A 58 4.44 5.99 -3.54
C PHE A 58 4.94 7.45 -3.54
N ASN A 59 6.19 7.70 -3.95
CA ASN A 59 6.82 9.02 -3.96
C ASN A 59 6.69 9.78 -2.62
N ILE A 60 6.87 9.05 -1.51
CA ILE A 60 6.80 9.57 -0.14
C ILE A 60 8.20 10.02 0.28
N LYS A 61 8.32 11.27 0.72
CA LYS A 61 9.56 11.79 1.30
C LYS A 61 9.75 11.22 2.70
N ASN A 62 10.96 10.74 3.02
CA ASN A 62 11.32 10.44 4.40
C ASN A 62 11.41 11.75 5.20
N ASP A 63 10.57 11.88 6.21
CA ASP A 63 10.47 13.02 7.10
C ASP A 63 11.08 12.77 8.49
N PHE A 64 11.57 11.55 8.75
CA PHE A 64 12.35 11.26 9.94
C PHE A 64 13.76 11.84 9.88
N THR A 65 14.25 12.28 11.04
CA THR A 65 15.67 12.46 11.28
C THR A 65 16.38 11.11 11.38
N GLU A 66 17.72 11.11 11.25
CA GLU A 66 18.52 9.87 11.36
C GLU A 66 18.35 9.19 12.74
N GLU A 67 18.22 9.98 13.81
CA GLU A 67 18.00 9.48 15.17
C GLU A 67 16.63 8.81 15.32
N GLU A 68 15.57 9.44 14.79
CA GLU A 68 14.20 8.91 14.82
C GLU A 68 14.09 7.62 13.99
N GLU A 69 14.69 7.57 12.80
CA GLU A 69 14.68 6.37 11.96
C GLU A 69 15.45 5.22 12.63
N ALA A 70 16.58 5.52 13.29
CA ALA A 70 17.34 4.52 14.04
C ALA A 70 16.54 3.98 15.26
N GLN A 71 15.83 4.85 15.98
CA GLN A 71 14.97 4.45 17.09
C GLN A 71 13.83 3.55 16.61
N VAL A 72 13.10 3.97 15.57
CA VAL A 72 11.99 3.18 14.99
C VAL A 72 12.50 1.84 14.47
N ARG A 73 13.67 1.79 13.83
CA ARG A 73 14.27 0.52 13.38
C ARG A 73 14.62 -0.38 14.55
N LYS A 74 15.19 0.16 15.63
CA LYS A 74 15.51 -0.59 16.86
C LYS A 74 14.24 -1.16 17.52
N GLU A 75 13.18 -0.35 17.63
CA GLU A 75 11.90 -0.77 18.22
C GLU A 75 11.19 -1.84 17.40
N ASN A 76 11.42 -1.88 16.08
CA ASN A 76 10.79 -2.83 15.16
C ASN A 76 11.71 -3.98 14.71
N GLN A 77 12.84 -4.22 15.38
CA GLN A 77 13.75 -5.34 15.06
C GLN A 77 13.05 -6.71 15.09
N TRP A 78 12.04 -6.87 15.95
CA TRP A 78 11.23 -8.09 16.04
C TRP A 78 10.53 -8.48 14.72
N CYS A 79 10.37 -7.55 13.77
CA CYS A 79 9.81 -7.82 12.44
C CYS A 79 10.81 -8.56 11.53
N GLU A 80 12.11 -8.43 11.76
CA GLU A 80 13.18 -9.05 10.96
C GLU A 80 13.59 -10.44 11.51
N GLU A 81 13.19 -10.78 12.72
CA GLU A 81 13.57 -12.02 13.43
C GLU A 81 12.70 -13.24 13.08
N LYS A 82 11.95 -13.22 11.97
CA LYS A 82 11.06 -14.34 11.55
C LYS A 82 11.54 -15.10 10.33
#